data_AF-A0A6J6BX97-F1
#
_entry.id   AF-A0A6J6BX97-F1
#
_cell.length_a   1.000
_cell.length_b   1.000
_cell.length_c   1.000
_cell.angle_alpha   90.00
_cell.angle_beta   90.00
_cell.angle_gamma   90.00
#
_symmetry.space_group_name_H-M   'P 1'
#
loop_
_entity.id
_entity.type
_entity.pdbx_description
1 polymer ?
#
loop_
_entity_poly.entity_id
_entity_poly.type
_entity_poly.pdbx_seq_one_letter_code
_entity_poly.pdbx_strand_id
1 'polypeptide(L)'
;MLVTKAIAACKETGIDSLVIAGGVAANSRLRELATERTAKAGIDLRIPTMDLCTDNGAMVAALGSIAVSSGRAPSQVGFAASSSAGLNQIIW
;
A
#
# COMPACT_ATOMS: atom_id res chain seq x y z
N MET A 1 -16.10 -4.75 9.09
CA MET A 1 -15.93 -3.30 9.35
C MET A 1 -14.76 -2.64 8.62
N LEU A 2 -13.74 -3.35 8.11
CA LEU A 2 -12.65 -2.71 7.34
C LEU A 2 -13.03 -2.49 5.85
N VAL A 3 -13.37 -3.58 5.14
CA VAL A 3 -13.72 -3.56 3.71
C VAL A 3 -14.89 -2.62 3.41
N THR A 4 -15.91 -2.59 4.27
CA THR A 4 -17.07 -1.69 4.10
C THR A 4 -16.66 -0.22 4.11
N LYS A 5 -15.76 0.19 5.01
CA LYS A 5 -15.27 1.57 5.09
C LYS A 5 -14.38 1.92 3.90
N ALA A 6 -13.52 0.99 3.47
CA ALA A 6 -12.69 1.17 2.28
C ALA A 6 -13.55 1.39 1.01
N ILE A 7 -14.59 0.56 0.82
CA ILE A 7 -15.54 0.72 -0.29
C ILE A 7 -16.30 2.04 -0.21
N ALA A 8 -16.71 2.47 0.99
CA ALA A 8 -17.36 3.77 1.17
C ALA A 8 -16.42 4.91 0.75
N ALA A 9 -15.16 4.88 1.19
CA ALA A 9 -14.16 5.88 0.81
C ALA A 9 -13.92 5.90 -0.71
N CYS A 10 -13.82 4.74 -1.37
CA CYS A 10 -13.73 4.65 -2.84
C CYS A 10 -14.91 5.37 -3.51
N LYS A 11 -16.15 5.11 -3.05
CA LYS A 11 -17.35 5.75 -3.59
C LYS A 11 -17.40 7.25 -3.35
N GLU A 12 -17.03 7.70 -2.14
CA GLU A 12 -17.01 9.11 -1.77
C GLU A 12 -15.95 9.92 -2.54
N THR A 13 -14.82 9.29 -2.85
CA THR A 13 -13.70 9.93 -3.57
C THR A 13 -13.77 9.75 -5.10
N GLY A 14 -14.66 8.89 -5.60
CA GLY A 14 -14.73 8.54 -7.01
C GLY A 14 -13.58 7.63 -7.49
N ILE A 15 -12.80 7.05 -6.56
CA ILE A 15 -11.72 6.13 -6.87
C ILE A 15 -12.30 4.72 -7.09
N ASP A 16 -11.98 4.13 -8.24
CA ASP A 16 -12.47 2.81 -8.66
C ASP A 16 -11.52 1.66 -8.32
N SER A 17 -10.36 1.95 -7.72
CA SER A 17 -9.33 0.97 -7.39
C SER A 17 -9.02 0.94 -5.90
N LEU A 18 -8.83 -0.27 -5.37
CA LEU A 18 -8.48 -0.52 -3.98
C LEU A 18 -7.26 -1.44 -3.89
N VAL A 19 -6.23 -1.01 -3.17
CA VAL A 19 -5.09 -1.84 -2.83
C VAL A 19 -5.16 -2.22 -1.35
N ILE A 20 -5.01 -3.51 -1.03
CA ILE A 20 -4.90 -3.98 0.35
C ILE A 20 -3.52 -4.61 0.54
N ALA A 21 -2.71 -4.02 1.42
CA ALA A 21 -1.35 -4.47 1.74
C ALA A 21 -1.13 -4.47 3.27
N GLY A 22 0.04 -4.91 3.72
CA GLY A 22 0.38 -5.06 5.14
C GLY A 22 0.12 -6.47 5.68
N GLY A 23 0.66 -6.77 6.87
CA GLY A 23 0.61 -8.12 7.44
C GLY A 23 -0.81 -8.68 7.61
N VAL A 24 -1.81 -7.83 7.87
CA VAL A 24 -3.22 -8.26 7.98
C VAL A 24 -3.81 -8.64 6.62
N ALA A 25 -3.29 -8.10 5.51
CA ALA A 25 -3.68 -8.48 4.15
C ALA A 25 -3.31 -9.95 3.83
N ALA A 26 -2.42 -10.56 4.62
CA ALA A 26 -2.10 -11.99 4.54
C ALA A 26 -3.28 -12.88 5.00
N ASN A 27 -4.29 -12.33 5.69
CA ASN A 27 -5.43 -13.11 6.18
C ASN A 27 -6.35 -13.57 5.03
N SER A 28 -6.52 -14.88 4.86
CA SER A 28 -7.34 -15.47 3.80
C SER A 28 -8.81 -15.01 3.84
N ARG A 29 -9.40 -14.96 5.04
CA ARG A 29 -10.80 -14.54 5.21
C ARG A 29 -11.00 -13.08 4.81
N LEU A 30 -10.04 -12.21 5.09
CA LEU A 30 -10.07 -10.82 4.63
C LEU A 30 -10.01 -10.74 3.11
N ARG A 31 -9.13 -11.50 2.46
CA ARG A 31 -9.00 -11.54 0.99
C ARG A 31 -10.31 -11.95 0.33
N GLU A 32 -10.92 -13.04 0.79
CA GLU A 32 -12.21 -13.53 0.28
C GLU A 32 -13.30 -12.44 0.37
N LEU A 33 -13.49 -11.86 1.56
CA LEU A 33 -14.52 -10.86 1.80
C LEU A 33 -14.24 -9.55 1.05
N ALA A 34 -12.98 -9.18 0.86
CA ALA A 34 -12.59 -8.02 0.07
C ALA A 34 -12.98 -8.26 -1.39
N THR A 35 -12.53 -9.37 -1.99
CA THR A 35 -12.82 -9.72 -3.39
C THR A 35 -14.31 -9.73 -3.69
N GLU A 36 -15.10 -10.40 -2.85
CA GLU A 36 -16.55 -10.48 -3.03
C GLU A 36 -17.22 -9.10 -3.03
N ARG A 37 -16.84 -8.25 -2.06
CA ARG A 37 -17.52 -6.97 -1.83
C ARG A 37 -17.08 -5.89 -2.81
N THR A 38 -15.81 -5.86 -3.19
CA THR A 38 -15.31 -4.90 -4.19
C THR A 38 -15.86 -5.22 -5.57
N ALA A 39 -15.95 -6.52 -5.93
CA ALA A 39 -16.59 -6.94 -7.18
C ALA A 39 -18.05 -6.48 -7.26
N LYS A 40 -18.82 -6.67 -6.17
CA LYS A 40 -20.21 -6.17 -6.07
C LYS A 40 -20.32 -4.65 -6.13
N ALA A 41 -19.26 -3.93 -5.76
CA ALA A 41 -19.22 -2.47 -5.77
C ALA A 41 -18.63 -1.88 -7.06
N GLY A 42 -18.19 -2.71 -8.02
CA GLY A 42 -17.52 -2.25 -9.24
C GLY A 42 -16.13 -1.65 -8.98
N ILE A 43 -15.44 -2.08 -7.91
CA ILE A 43 -14.11 -1.60 -7.53
C ILE A 43 -13.07 -2.67 -7.86
N ASP A 44 -12.00 -2.26 -8.55
CA ASP A 44 -10.87 -3.11 -8.92
C ASP A 44 -9.94 -3.32 -7.71
N LEU A 45 -9.83 -4.57 -7.25
CA LEU A 45 -9.09 -4.93 -6.05
C LEU A 45 -7.73 -5.54 -6.41
N ARG A 46 -6.66 -4.96 -5.86
CA ARG A 46 -5.31 -5.48 -5.94
C ARG A 46 -4.80 -5.86 -4.55
N ILE A 47 -4.42 -7.13 -4.40
CA ILE A 47 -3.77 -7.63 -3.18
C ILE A 47 -2.46 -8.31 -3.61
N PRO A 48 -1.29 -7.89 -3.11
CA PRO A 48 -0.03 -8.57 -3.42
C PRO A 48 -0.04 -10.05 -3.01
N THR A 49 0.93 -10.80 -3.54
CA THR A 49 1.21 -12.16 -3.04
C THR A 49 1.59 -12.11 -1.56
N MET A 50 1.39 -13.23 -0.87
CA MET A 50 1.59 -13.32 0.58
C MET A 50 2.98 -12.83 1.02
N ASP A 51 4.02 -13.25 0.30
CA ASP A 51 5.42 -12.89 0.59
C ASP A 51 5.72 -11.40 0.40
N LEU A 52 4.86 -10.68 -0.32
CA LEU A 52 4.97 -9.24 -0.55
C LEU A 52 4.05 -8.41 0.34
N CYS A 53 3.18 -9.02 1.14
CA CYS A 53 2.27 -8.29 2.02
C CYS A 53 2.91 -7.88 3.35
N THR A 54 3.93 -8.58 3.82
CA THR A 54 4.68 -8.23 5.04
C THR A 54 5.85 -7.31 4.73
N ASP A 55 6.38 -6.64 5.75
CA ASP A 55 7.58 -5.82 5.61
C ASP A 55 8.74 -6.65 5.04
N ASN A 56 9.29 -6.21 3.91
CA ASN A 56 10.32 -6.93 3.19
C ASN A 56 11.31 -5.98 2.48
N GLY A 57 12.47 -6.47 2.06
CA GLY A 57 13.45 -5.66 1.35
C GLY A 57 13.01 -5.25 -0.06
N ALA A 58 12.12 -6.02 -0.70
CA ALA A 58 11.68 -5.75 -2.06
C ALA A 58 10.84 -4.47 -2.17
N MET A 59 9.98 -4.16 -1.18
CA MET A 59 9.23 -2.89 -1.17
C MET A 59 10.17 -1.68 -1.05
N VAL A 60 11.24 -1.79 -0.26
CA VAL A 60 12.24 -0.72 -0.09
C VAL A 60 13.04 -0.52 -1.37
N ALA A 61 13.48 -1.62 -1.99
CA ALA A 61 14.20 -1.58 -3.26
C ALA A 61 13.34 -1.03 -4.41
N ALA A 62 12.06 -1.43 -4.48
CA ALA A 62 11.13 -0.91 -5.48
C ALA A 62 10.89 0.59 -5.31
N LEU A 63 10.68 1.06 -4.07
CA LEU A 63 10.54 2.49 -3.77
C LEU A 63 11.80 3.28 -4.17
N GLY A 64 12.99 2.79 -3.83
CA GLY A 64 14.26 3.42 -4.21
C GLY A 64 14.46 3.47 -5.73
N SER A 65 14.11 2.39 -6.44
CA SER A 65 14.16 2.34 -7.91
C SER A 65 13.23 3.37 -8.56
N ILE A 66 11.99 3.48 -8.06
CA ILE A 66 11.02 4.49 -8.53
C ILE A 66 11.55 5.91 -8.24
N ALA A 67 12.14 6.14 -7.06
CA ALA A 67 12.71 7.43 -6.68
C ALA A 67 13.80 7.87 -7.67
N VAL A 68 14.81 7.03 -7.88
CA VAL A 68 15.93 7.29 -8.79
C VAL A 68 15.44 7.47 -10.23
N SER A 69 14.53 6.61 -10.68
CA SER A 69 13.95 6.69 -12.03
C SER A 69 13.16 8.00 -12.24
N SER A 70 12.62 8.58 -11.17
CA SER A 70 11.94 9.88 -11.19
C SER A 70 12.87 11.08 -10.99
N GLY A 71 14.20 10.88 -11.04
CA GLY A 71 15.21 11.93 -10.94
C GLY A 71 15.56 12.37 -9.53
N ARG A 72 15.16 11.63 -8.47
CA ARG A 72 15.62 11.94 -7.11
C ARG A 72 17.09 11.59 -6.95
N ALA A 73 17.84 12.50 -6.32
CA ALA A 73 19.20 12.23 -5.89
C ALA A 73 19.21 11.23 -4.73
N PRO A 74 20.27 10.41 -4.60
CA PRO A 74 20.47 9.57 -3.42
C PRO A 74 20.59 10.40 -2.13
N SER A 75 20.22 9.79 -1.00
CA SER A 75 20.46 10.37 0.32
C SER A 75 21.95 10.57 0.60
N GLN A 76 22.25 11.58 1.43
CA GLN A 76 23.62 11.81 1.89
C GLN A 76 24.06 10.73 2.89
N VAL A 77 25.36 10.43 2.88
CA VAL A 77 25.96 9.57 3.90
C VAL A 77 25.78 10.24 5.28
N GLY A 78 25.33 9.46 6.27
CA GLY A 78 25.13 9.95 7.64
C GLY A 78 23.70 10.37 8.00
N PHE A 79 22.69 10.00 7.21
CA PHE A 79 21.29 10.18 7.58
C PHE A 79 20.92 9.36 8.83
N ALA A 80 20.00 9.88 9.64
CA ALA A 80 19.54 9.24 10.87
C ALA A 80 18.21 8.53 10.68
N ALA A 81 17.98 7.46 11.44
CA ALA A 81 16.66 6.85 11.54
C ALA A 81 15.69 7.79 12.27
N SER A 82 14.45 7.87 11.78
CA SER A 82 13.36 8.60 12.44
C SER A 82 12.21 7.64 12.73
N SER A 83 11.80 7.54 13.99
CA SER A 83 10.65 6.73 14.43
C SER A 83 9.31 7.47 14.28
N SER A 84 9.34 8.76 14.00
CA SER A 84 8.18 9.65 13.94
C SER A 84 8.00 10.32 12.58
N ALA A 85 8.63 9.78 11.53
CA ALA A 85 8.49 10.29 10.17
C ALA A 85 7.01 10.36 9.78
N GLY A 86 6.51 11.56 9.48
CA GLY A 86 5.12 11.78 9.10
C GLY A 86 4.85 11.34 7.66
N LEU A 87 3.59 11.02 7.33
CA LEU A 87 3.19 10.59 5.98
C LEU A 87 3.43 11.67 4.90
N ASN A 88 3.42 12.95 5.28
CA ASN A 88 3.70 14.07 4.38
C ASN A 88 5.21 14.35 4.23
N GLN A 89 6.05 13.68 5.01
CA GLN A 89 7.49 13.81 4.93
C GLN A 89 8.00 12.73 3.99
N ILE A 90 8.22 13.11 2.74
CA ILE A 90 8.82 12.19 1.78
C ILE A 90 10.30 12.06 2.13
N ILE A 91 10.66 10.92 2.72
CA ILE A 91 12.03 10.59 3.08
C ILE A 91 12.71 10.09 1.80
N TRP A 92 13.57 10.93 1.21
CA TRP A 92 14.47 10.55 0.14
C TRP A 92 15.89 10.47 0.70
#